data_AF-A0A926Y1W4-F1
#
_entry.id   AF-A0A926Y1W4-F1
#
_cell.length_a   1.000
_cell.length_b   1.000
_cell.length_c   1.000
_cell.angle_alpha   90.00
_cell.angle_beta   90.00
_cell.angle_gamma   90.00
#
_symmetry.space_group_name_H-M   'P 1'
#
loop_
_entity.id
_entity.type
_entity.pdbx_description
1 polymer ?
#
loop_
_entity_poly.entity_id
_entity_poly.type
_entity_poly.pdbx_seq_one_letter_code
_entity_poly.pdbx_strand_id
1 'polypeptide(L)' 'MRERLTEWVAYYNHQRYHESLENVRPADAYWGLQEQIVAEPVIAA' A
#
# COMPACT_ATOMS: atom_id res chain seq x y z
N MET A 1 -10.99 -1.76 -21.84
CA MET A 1 -9.61 -1.29 -21.56
C MET A 1 -9.51 -0.40 -20.32
N ARG A 2 -10.30 0.69 -20.20
CA ARG A 2 -10.23 1.59 -19.03
C ARG A 2 -10.55 0.90 -17.70
N GLU A 3 -11.54 0.01 -17.68
CA GLU A 3 -11.92 -0.74 -16.47
C GLU A 3 -10.77 -1.59 -15.90
N ARG A 4 -10.00 -2.26 -16.77
CA ARG A 4 -8.85 -3.06 -16.34
C ARG A 4 -7.74 -2.20 -15.73
N LEU A 5 -7.53 -1.00 -16.27
CA LEU A 5 -6.58 -0.04 -15.71
C LEU A 5 -7.06 0.48 -14.36
N THR A 6 -8.34 0.81 -14.22
CA THR A 6 -8.92 1.25 -12.94
C THR A 6 -8.76 0.19 -11.86
N GLU A 7 -9.06 -1.06 -12.18
CA GLU A 7 -8.87 -2.17 -11.24
C GLU A 7 -7.41 -2.38 -10.89
N TRP A 8 -6.51 -2.29 -11.86
CA TRP A 8 -5.08 -2.41 -11.61
C TRP A 8 -4.56 -1.29 -10.69
N VAL A 9 -4.99 -0.04 -10.92
CA VAL A 9 -4.62 1.09 -10.06
C VAL A 9 -5.15 0.91 -8.64
N ALA A 10 -6.40 0.47 -8.49
CA ALA A 10 -6.98 0.20 -7.17
C ALA A 10 -6.22 -0.90 -6.42
N TYR A 11 -5.89 -1.99 -7.10
CA TYR A 11 -5.09 -3.08 -6.54
C TYR A 11 -3.68 -2.62 -6.15
N TYR A 12 -2.98 -1.92 -7.04
CA TYR A 12 -1.62 -1.46 -6.81
C TYR A 12 -1.55 -0.53 -5.59
N ASN A 13 -2.46 0.46 -5.51
CA ASN A 13 -2.41 1.46 -4.46
C ASN A 13 -2.86 0.95 -3.09
N HIS A 14 -3.84 0.04 -3.04
CA HIS A 14 -4.54 -0.29 -1.79
C HIS A 14 -4.44 -1.75 -1.34
N GLN A 15 -3.86 -2.64 -2.13
CA GLN A 15 -3.79 -4.07 -1.78
C GLN A 15 -2.38 -4.65 -1.90
N ARG A 16 -1.54 -4.08 -2.76
CA ARG A 16 -0.17 -4.57 -2.95
C ARG A 16 0.78 -3.94 -1.94
N TYR A 17 1.54 -4.78 -1.25
CA TYR A 17 2.67 -4.37 -0.42
C TYR A 17 3.95 -4.30 -1.25
N HIS A 18 4.82 -3.35 -0.93
CA HIS A 18 6.07 -3.12 -1.65
C HIS A 18 7.26 -3.17 -0.71
N GLU A 19 8.20 -4.10 -0.96
CA GLU A 19 9.43 -4.24 -0.16
C GLU A 19 10.29 -2.97 -0.16
N SER A 20 10.32 -2.23 -1.28
CA SER A 20 11.00 -0.94 -1.38
C SER A 20 10.37 0.18 -0.54
N LEU A 21 9.15 -0.04 -0.06
CA LEU A 21 8.43 0.83 0.87
C LEU A 21 8.30 0.15 2.25
N GLU A 22 9.28 -0.66 2.64
CA GLU A 22 9.28 -1.39 3.92
C GLU A 22 8.03 -2.24 4.13
N ASN A 23 7.51 -2.83 3.04
CA ASN A 23 6.26 -3.60 3.03
C ASN A 23 5.03 -2.81 3.48
N VAL A 24 4.91 -1.53 3.11
CA VAL A 24 3.64 -0.79 3.15
C VAL A 24 2.98 -0.68 1.77
N ARG A 25 1.69 -0.30 1.75
CA ARG A 25 0.96 -0.06 0.50
C ARG A 25 1.31 1.32 -0.06
N PRO A 26 1.32 1.52 -1.39
CA PRO A 26 1.67 2.80 -2.00
C PRO A 26 0.79 3.97 -1.55
N ALA A 27 -0.51 3.74 -1.33
CA ALA A 27 -1.41 4.79 -0.83
C ALA A 27 -1.04 5.23 0.60
N ASP A 28 -0.62 4.30 1.46
CA ASP A 28 -0.23 4.61 2.83
C ASP A 28 1.08 5.41 2.86
N ALA A 29 2.04 5.04 2.00
CA ALA A 29 3.28 5.80 1.82
C ALA A 29 3.00 7.22 1.29
N TYR A 30 2.10 7.36 0.29
CA TYR A 30 1.70 8.67 -0.24
C TYR A 30 1.08 9.57 0.84
N TRP A 31 0.29 8.99 1.75
CA TRP A 31 -0.31 9.73 2.87
C TRP A 31 0.64 9.91 4.07
N GLY A 32 1.90 9.48 3.97
CA GLY A 32 2.88 9.64 5.04
C GLY A 32 2.63 8.74 6.25
N LEU A 33 1.84 7.67 6.11
CA LEU A 33 1.50 6.74 7.19
C LEU A 33 2.56 5.65 7.38
N GLN A 34 3.59 5.60 6.53
CA GLN A 34 4.59 4.53 6.54
C GLN A 34 5.25 4.36 7.90
N GLU A 35 5.76 5.43 8.52
CA GLU A 35 6.45 5.34 9.81
C GLU A 35 5.54 4.77 10.92
N GLN A 36 4.27 5.18 10.95
CA GLN A 36 3.29 4.67 11.90
C GLN A 36 3.01 3.18 11.69
N ILE A 37 2.82 2.75 10.44
CA ILE A 37 2.51 1.36 10.09
C ILE A 37 3.70 0.44 10.35
N VAL A 38 4.92 0.91 10.07
CA VAL A 38 6.15 0.13 10.32
C VAL A 38 6.44 0.04 11.81
N ALA A 39 6.15 1.10 12.58
CA ALA A 39 6.28 1.07 14.04
C ALA A 39 5.27 0.15 14.72
N GLU A 40 4.07 0.02 14.16
CA GLU A 40 2.98 -0.81 14.70
C GLU A 40 2.39 -1.70 13.60
N PRO A 41 3.09 -2.80 13.23
CA PRO A 41 2.71 -3.62 12.10
C PRO A 41 1.37 -4.31 12.36
N VAL A 42 0.35 -3.93 11.58
CA VAL A 42 -1.03 -4.45 11.64
C VAL A 42 -1.10 -5.98 11.42
N ILE A 43 -0.02 -6.59 10.90
CA ILE A 43 0.11 -8.03 10.66
C ILE A 43 0.37 -8.83 11.97
N ALA A 44 0.67 -8.15 13.09
CA ALA A 44 1.02 -8.79 14.37
C ALA A 44 -0.15 -8.92 15.38
N ALA A 45 -1.41 -8.74 14.96
CA ALA A 45 -2.60 -8.94 15.79
C ALA A 45 -3.54 -10.01 15.20
#